data_AF-A0A0F3PD02-F1
#
_entry.id   AF-A0A0F3PD02-F1
#
_cell.length_a   1.000
_cell.length_b   1.000
_cell.length_c   1.000
_cell.angle_alpha   90.00
_cell.angle_beta   90.00
_cell.angle_gamma   90.00
#
_symmetry.space_group_name_H-M   'P 1'
#
loop_
_entity.id
_entity.type
_entity.pdbx_description
1 polymer ?
#
loop_
_entity_poly.entity_id
_entity_poly.type
_entity_poly.pdbx_seq_one_letter_code
_entity_poly.pdbx_strand_id
1 'polypeptide(L)' 'MGTAPVPASKKALSKTGWSANDLEVIEVHEAFAAHYVNRGMKWDMEKVNVNGGAIAIGHPIGVSGGRVLITLITRLTKS' A
#
# COMPACT_ATOMS: atom_id res chain seq x y z
N MET A 1 -4.24 16.40 4.26
CA MET A 1 -3.76 15.51 3.18
C MET A 1 -2.90 14.42 3.82
N GLY A 2 -2.99 13.16 3.36
CA GLY A 2 -2.29 12.00 3.95
C GLY A 2 -3.22 10.86 4.40
N THR A 3 -4.50 11.15 4.62
CA THR A 3 -5.51 10.16 5.06
C THR A 3 -6.29 9.53 3.91
N ALA A 4 -6.20 10.12 2.71
CA ALA A 4 -6.93 9.72 1.51
C ALA A 4 -6.80 8.22 1.13
N PRO A 5 -5.67 7.54 1.37
CA PRO A 5 -5.59 6.09 1.15
C PRO A 5 -6.58 5.28 2.00
N VAL A 6 -6.92 5.72 3.22
CA VAL A 6 -7.82 4.97 4.12
C VAL A 6 -9.24 4.81 3.52
N PRO A 7 -9.98 5.87 3.17
CA PRO A 7 -11.31 5.71 2.56
C PRO A 7 -11.24 5.08 1.17
N ALA A 8 -10.16 5.31 0.40
CA ALA A 8 -9.96 4.70 -0.91
C ALA A 8 -9.79 3.16 -0.80
N SER A 9 -8.93 2.70 0.11
CA SER A 9 -8.70 1.28 0.36
C SER A 9 -9.95 0.59 0.92
N LYS A 10 -10.67 1.23 1.86
CA LYS A 10 -11.95 0.70 2.36
C LYS A 10 -12.99 0.54 1.24
N LYS A 11 -13.08 1.53 0.34
CA LYS A 11 -13.97 1.46 -0.82
C LYS A 11 -13.57 0.35 -1.79
N ALA A 12 -12.26 0.15 -2.03
CA ALA A 12 -11.78 -0.93 -2.89
C ALA A 12 -12.12 -2.31 -2.31
N LEU A 13 -11.82 -2.54 -1.03
CA LEU A 13 -12.17 -3.77 -0.31
C LEU A 13 -13.67 -4.06 -0.32
N SER A 14 -14.49 -3.03 -0.07
CA SER A 14 -15.95 -3.17 -0.10
C SER A 14 -16.49 -3.57 -1.46
N LYS A 15 -15.86 -3.14 -2.56
CA LYS A 15 -16.27 -3.52 -3.92
C LYS A 15 -15.98 -4.98 -4.25
N THR A 16 -14.96 -5.56 -3.63
CA THR A 16 -14.57 -6.97 -3.85
C THR A 16 -15.14 -7.90 -2.80
N GLY A 17 -15.79 -7.36 -1.76
CA GLY A 17 -16.23 -8.14 -0.60
C GLY A 17 -15.07 -8.64 0.26
N TRP A 18 -13.88 -8.05 0.12
CA TRP A 18 -12.69 -8.46 0.85
C TRP A 18 -12.53 -7.68 2.16
N SER A 19 -11.83 -8.28 3.09
CA SER A 19 -11.31 -7.68 4.31
C SER A 19 -9.80 -7.43 4.18
N ALA A 20 -9.25 -6.72 5.16
CA ALA A 20 -7.80 -6.50 5.26
C ALA A 20 -7.01 -7.83 5.40
N ASN A 21 -7.61 -8.86 5.99
CA ASN A 21 -6.95 -10.15 6.24
C ASN A 21 -6.80 -10.99 4.97
N ASP A 22 -7.64 -10.73 3.97
CA ASP A 22 -7.58 -11.40 2.67
C ASP A 22 -6.44 -10.87 1.80
N LEU A 23 -5.74 -9.81 2.25
CA LEU A 23 -4.58 -9.27 1.56
C LEU A 23 -3.32 -10.02 2.00
N GLU A 24 -2.58 -10.54 1.01
CA GLU A 24 -1.28 -11.19 1.22
C GLU A 24 -0.11 -10.22 1.07
N VAL A 25 -0.27 -9.23 0.18
CA VAL A 25 0.75 -8.23 -0.14
C VAL A 25 0.11 -6.86 -0.21
N ILE A 26 0.73 -5.88 0.44
CA ILE A 26 0.22 -4.50 0.47
C ILE A 26 1.34 -3.56 0.07
N GLU A 27 1.12 -2.81 -1.02
CA GLU A 27 1.98 -1.71 -1.43
C GLU A 27 1.20 -0.40 -1.31
N VAL A 28 1.71 0.51 -0.47
CA VAL A 28 1.09 1.81 -0.23
C VAL A 28 2.13 2.91 -0.39
N HIS A 29 1.76 3.97 -1.11
CA HIS A 29 2.64 5.10 -1.30
C HIS A 29 2.85 5.88 0.02
N GLU A 30 4.11 6.02 0.43
CA GLU A 30 4.54 6.69 1.66
C GLU A 30 4.89 8.17 1.40
N ALA A 31 3.89 9.00 1.08
CA ALA A 31 4.12 10.45 0.92
C ALA A 31 4.65 11.10 2.20
N PHE A 32 4.26 10.54 3.35
CA PHE A 32 4.76 10.81 4.70
C PHE A 32 4.81 9.48 5.45
N ALA A 33 5.41 9.44 6.65
CA ALA A 33 5.50 8.23 7.49
C ALA A 33 4.19 7.42 7.45
N ALA A 34 4.26 6.20 6.90
CA ALA A 34 3.12 5.33 6.58
C ALA A 34 2.22 4.97 7.78
N HIS A 35 2.68 5.33 8.98
CA HIS A 35 2.04 5.07 10.25
C HIS A 35 0.59 5.59 10.31
N TYR A 36 0.26 6.71 9.64
CA TYR A 36 -1.10 7.25 9.68
C TYR A 36 -2.10 6.38 8.91
N VAL A 37 -1.73 5.88 7.73
CA VAL A 37 -2.60 5.01 6.93
C VAL A 37 -2.82 3.69 7.64
N ASN A 38 -1.76 3.11 8.22
CA ASN A 38 -1.90 1.85 8.93
C ASN A 38 -2.79 1.95 10.18
N ARG A 39 -2.74 3.04 10.95
CA ARG A 39 -3.68 3.26 12.07
C ARG A 39 -5.15 3.20 11.63
N GLY A 40 -5.46 3.68 10.42
CA GLY A 40 -6.82 3.69 9.88
C GLY A 40 -7.28 2.36 9.25
N MET A 41 -6.33 1.52 8.83
CA MET A 41 -6.59 0.26 8.13
C MET A 41 -6.37 -0.99 8.98
N LYS A 42 -5.53 -0.90 10.02
CA LYS A 42 -5.09 -2.02 10.86
C LYS A 42 -4.53 -3.18 10.02
N TRP A 43 -3.69 -2.86 9.03
CA TRP A 43 -3.03 -3.87 8.23
C TRP A 43 -1.93 -4.56 9.03
N ASP A 44 -1.69 -5.80 8.66
CA ASP A 44 -0.51 -6.54 9.09
C ASP A 44 0.73 -5.88 8.49
N MET A 45 1.58 -5.32 9.36
CA MET A 45 2.76 -4.58 8.94
C MET A 45 3.83 -5.46 8.31
N GLU A 46 3.79 -6.78 8.53
CA GLU A 46 4.70 -7.71 7.86
C GLU A 46 4.34 -7.89 6.36
N LYS A 47 3.17 -7.42 5.94
CA LYS A 47 2.72 -7.48 4.53
C LYS A 47 2.89 -6.16 3.80
N VAL A 48 3.04 -5.04 4.52
CA VAL A 48 3.09 -3.68 3.98
C VAL A 48 4.52 -3.30 3.58
N ASN A 49 4.73 -2.91 2.31
CA ASN A 49 5.97 -2.31 1.81
C ASN A 49 7.26 -3.08 2.22
N VAL A 50 7.22 -4.42 2.21
CA VAL A 50 8.32 -5.28 2.74
C VAL A 50 9.68 -5.01 2.10
N ASN A 51 9.69 -4.61 0.83
CA ASN A 51 10.91 -4.27 0.10
C ASN A 51 11.31 -2.79 0.21
N GLY A 52 10.69 -2.05 1.14
CA GLY A 52 10.86 -0.62 1.31
C GLY A 52 9.86 0.21 0.49
N GLY A 53 9.29 1.23 1.12
CA GLY A 53 8.40 2.19 0.48
C GLY A 53 9.10 3.48 0.06
N ALA A 54 8.31 4.47 -0.35
CA ALA A 54 8.81 5.71 -0.95
C ALA A 54 9.71 6.55 -0.04
N ILE A 55 9.69 6.33 1.28
CA ILE A 55 10.61 6.98 2.22
C ILE A 55 12.04 6.48 2.02
N ALA A 56 12.21 5.18 1.75
CA ALA A 56 13.52 4.55 1.58
C ALA A 56 14.07 4.71 0.15
N ILE A 57 13.20 4.60 -0.86
CA ILE A 57 13.60 4.54 -2.29
C ILE A 57 13.27 5.81 -3.08
N GLY A 58 12.67 6.81 -2.45
CA GLY A 58 12.31 8.09 -3.07
C GLY A 58 10.95 8.11 -3.76
N HIS A 59 10.47 9.32 -4.03
CA HIS A 59 9.16 9.61 -4.62
C HIS A 59 9.26 10.57 -5.83
N PRO A 60 9.56 10.07 -7.04
CA PRO A 60 9.29 10.83 -8.24
C PRO A 60 7.77 10.94 -8.44
N ILE A 61 7.22 12.15 -8.30
CA ILE A 61 5.76 12.42 -8.17
C ILE A 61 4.93 11.71 -9.24
N GLY A 62 5.33 11.81 -10.52
CA GLY A 62 4.58 11.21 -11.64
C GLY A 62 4.77 9.70 -11.80
N VAL A 63 5.88 9.13 -11.33
CA VAL A 63 6.25 7.73 -11.58
C VAL A 63 5.77 6.79 -10.46
N SER A 64 5.40 7.35 -9.31
CA SER A 64 5.17 6.55 -8.11
C SER A 64 3.97 5.61 -8.19
N GLY A 65 2.95 5.93 -8.99
CA GLY A 65 1.86 5.00 -9.29
C GLY A 65 2.35 3.76 -10.05
N GLY A 66 3.17 3.95 -11.09
CA GLY A 66 3.77 2.85 -11.86
C GLY A 66 4.72 2.01 -11.00
N ARG A 67 5.54 2.67 -10.16
CA ARG A 67 6.43 1.99 -9.21
C ARG A 67 5.66 1.08 -8.24
N VAL A 68 4.66 1.61 -7.53
CA VAL A 68 3.81 0.86 -6.58
C VAL A 68 3.24 -0.40 -7.27
N LEU A 69 2.72 -0.23 -8.47
CA LEU A 69 2.12 -1.33 -9.24
C LEU A 69 3.15 -2.40 -9.65
N ILE A 70 4.28 -1.98 -10.20
CA ILE A 70 5.35 -2.91 -10.64
C ILE A 70 5.92 -3.68 -9.45
N THR A 71 6.16 -2.99 -8.32
CA THR A 71 6.62 -3.64 -7.08
C THR A 71 5.61 -4.69 -6.60
N LEU A 72 4.32 -4.36 -6.60
CA LEU A 72 3.25 -5.29 -6.23
C LEU A 72 3.22 -6.52 -7.15
N ILE A 73 3.18 -6.31 -8.46
CA ILE A 73 3.13 -7.41 -9.44
C ILE A 73 4.36 -8.30 -9.30
N THR A 74 5.55 -7.71 -9.19
CA THR A 74 6.81 -8.46 -9.05
C THR A 74 6.81 -9.35 -7.81
N ARG A 75 6.14 -8.93 -6.73
CA ARG A 75 6.01 -9.73 -5.51
C ARG A 75 5.02 -10.87 -5.67
N LEU A 76 3.88 -10.63 -6.32
CA LEU A 76 2.88 -11.66 -6.60
C LEU A 76 3.38 -12.73 -7.58
N THR A 77 4.29 -12.39 -8.51
CA THR A 77 4.80 -13.33 -9.53
C THR A 77 6.05 -14.09 -9.12
N LYS A 78 6.76 -13.66 -8.06
CA LYS A 78 7.95 -14.35 -7.53
C LYS A 78 7.65 -15.27 -6.34
N SER A 79 6.39 -15.37 -5.91
CA SER A 79 5.93 -16.18 -4.78
C SER A 79 5.42 -17.54 -5.23
#